data_AF-A0A8B0SKH9-F1
#
_entry.id   AF-A0A8B0SKH9-F1
#
_cell.length_a   1.000
_cell.length_b   1.000
_cell.length_c   1.000
_cell.angle_alpha   90.00
_cell.angle_beta   90.00
_cell.angle_gamma   90.00
#
_symmetry.space_group_name_H-M   'P 1'
#
loop_
_entity.id
_entity.type
_entity.pdbx_description
1 polymer ?
#
loop_
_entity_poly.entity_id
_entity_poly.type
_entity_poly.pdbx_seq_one_letter_code
_entity_poly.pdbx_strand_id
1 'polypeptide(L)'
;MTSKFSSVFLAATLAFATLLAGCSKAPTEADLNLATAKAKADQCVEPESVIRTKHMDLLMHQRDATMIEGIRTKQHSLKECINCHVSTTKQDGTPLHYGDKEHFCTTCHAAVGQKIDCFQCHADRPQTDDPNYQHTVGSTAGHHFTQGVTAAAAPTAAEVQMVTQPQQGAAK
;
A
#
# COMPACT_ATOMS: atom_id res chain seq x y z
N MET A 1 58.80 7.66 -23.33
CA MET A 1 57.38 8.08 -23.37
C MET A 1 56.54 7.08 -22.56
N THR A 2 56.49 7.18 -21.22
CA THR A 2 55.84 6.15 -20.36
C THR A 2 55.02 6.71 -19.21
N SER A 3 54.83 8.03 -19.10
CA SER A 3 54.20 8.64 -17.91
C SER A 3 52.70 8.93 -18.02
N LYS A 4 52.12 9.01 -19.24
CA LYS A 4 50.74 9.52 -19.40
C LYS A 4 49.63 8.51 -19.08
N PHE A 5 49.89 7.21 -19.18
CA PHE A 5 48.87 6.19 -18.88
C PHE A 5 48.64 6.00 -17.37
N SER A 6 49.65 6.23 -16.53
CA SER A 6 49.53 6.06 -15.07
C SER A 6 48.65 7.13 -14.41
N SER A 7 48.63 8.35 -14.95
CA SER A 7 47.83 9.45 -14.40
C SER A 7 46.33 9.33 -14.72
N VAL A 8 45.98 8.71 -15.85
CA VAL A 8 44.57 8.50 -16.25
C VAL A 8 43.93 7.40 -15.40
N PHE A 9 44.67 6.32 -15.10
CA PHE A 9 44.19 5.27 -14.21
C PHE A 9 44.00 5.75 -12.77
N LEU A 10 44.92 6.59 -12.24
CA LEU A 10 44.79 7.13 -10.88
C LEU A 10 43.57 8.06 -10.73
N ALA A 11 43.31 8.91 -11.74
CA ALA A 11 42.15 9.80 -11.76
C ALA A 11 40.82 9.03 -11.87
N ALA A 12 40.79 7.94 -12.65
CA ALA A 12 39.62 7.08 -12.77
C ALA A 12 39.32 6.33 -11.46
N THR A 13 40.35 5.85 -10.74
CA THR A 13 40.16 5.20 -9.43
C THR A 13 39.69 6.17 -8.33
N LEU A 14 40.17 7.42 -8.34
CA LEU A 14 39.73 8.44 -7.38
C LEU A 14 38.27 8.86 -7.64
N ALA A 15 37.89 9.02 -8.92
CA ALA A 15 36.52 9.35 -9.30
C ALA A 15 35.53 8.21 -8.99
N PHE A 16 35.97 6.95 -9.13
CA PHE A 16 35.15 5.80 -8.76
C PHE A 16 35.01 5.66 -7.24
N ALA A 17 36.07 5.95 -6.46
CA ALA A 17 36.00 5.94 -4.99
C ALA A 17 35.04 7.01 -4.42
N THR A 18 34.94 8.19 -5.06
CA THR A 18 33.94 9.20 -4.68
C THR A 18 32.50 8.79 -5.00
N LEU A 19 32.29 7.90 -5.98
CA LEU A 19 30.96 7.40 -6.34
C LEU A 19 30.43 6.35 -5.34
N LEU A 20 31.32 5.61 -4.66
CA LEU A 20 30.94 4.63 -3.63
C LEU A 20 30.70 5.22 -2.23
N ALA A 21 31.02 6.50 -2.00
CA ALA A 21 30.76 7.17 -0.73
C ALA A 21 29.27 7.52 -0.50
N GLY A 22 28.41 7.30 -1.50
CA GLY A 22 26.97 7.55 -1.46
C GLY A 22 26.12 6.36 -1.01
N CYS A 23 26.61 5.46 -0.14
CA CYS A 23 25.79 4.40 0.42
C CYS A 23 24.62 4.99 1.21
N SER A 24 23.42 4.96 0.62
CA SER A 24 22.18 5.38 1.26
C SER A 24 21.98 4.63 2.58
N LYS A 25 21.84 5.38 3.68
CA LYS A 25 21.49 4.82 4.98
C LYS A 25 20.13 4.13 4.89
N ALA A 26 20.02 2.94 5.49
CA ALA A 26 18.74 2.25 5.57
C ALA A 26 17.69 3.15 6.27
N PRO A 27 16.42 3.13 5.83
CA PRO A 27 15.37 3.94 6.44
C PRO A 27 15.20 3.55 7.91
N THR A 28 15.05 4.55 8.76
CA THR A 28 14.72 4.37 10.17
C THR A 28 13.23 4.06 10.34
N GLU A 29 12.84 3.59 11.53
CA GLU A 29 11.42 3.36 11.83
C GLU A 29 10.56 4.64 11.71
N ALA A 30 11.16 5.80 12.01
CA ALA A 30 10.52 7.09 11.84
C ALA A 30 10.30 7.41 10.36
N ASP A 31 11.27 7.09 9.50
CA ASP A 31 11.13 7.27 8.05
C ASP A 31 10.04 6.38 7.45
N LEU A 32 9.73 5.25 8.10
CA LEU A 32 8.72 4.29 7.65
C LEU A 32 7.33 4.54 8.22
N ASN A 33 7.10 5.56 9.06
CA ASN A 33 5.79 5.80 9.70
C ASN A 33 5.24 4.59 10.47
N LEU A 34 6.11 3.85 11.18
CA LEU A 34 5.70 2.64 11.93
C LEU A 34 4.89 2.92 13.21
N ALA A 35 4.76 4.18 13.61
CA ALA A 35 4.14 4.58 14.88
C ALA A 35 2.70 4.06 15.00
N THR A 36 1.92 4.11 13.91
CA THR A 36 0.52 3.66 13.90
C THR A 36 0.39 2.17 14.19
N ALA A 37 1.23 1.34 13.57
CA ALA A 37 1.20 -0.10 13.81
C ALA A 37 1.58 -0.44 15.26
N LYS A 38 2.63 0.21 15.80
CA LYS A 38 3.08 0.01 17.18
C LYS A 38 2.06 0.46 18.22
N ALA A 39 1.21 1.44 17.90
CA ALA A 39 0.13 1.88 18.78
C ALA A 39 -1.07 0.92 18.78
N LYS A 40 -1.26 0.12 17.71
CA LYS A 40 -2.45 -0.72 17.52
C LYS A 40 -2.26 -2.19 17.90
N ALA A 41 -1.03 -2.68 18.02
CA ALA A 41 -0.77 -4.08 18.33
C ALA A 41 0.53 -4.29 19.12
N ASP A 42 0.50 -5.22 20.06
CA ASP A 42 1.66 -5.61 20.88
C ASP A 42 2.66 -6.49 20.09
N GLN A 43 2.21 -7.12 19.01
CA GLN A 43 3.01 -8.03 18.20
C GLN A 43 2.82 -7.77 16.70
N CYS A 44 3.92 -7.88 15.96
CA CYS A 44 3.90 -7.87 14.50
C CYS A 44 3.44 -9.23 13.97
N VAL A 45 2.87 -9.26 12.76
CA VAL A 45 2.42 -10.50 12.11
C VAL A 45 3.57 -11.48 11.83
N GLU A 46 4.78 -10.96 11.65
CA GLU A 46 6.02 -11.72 11.44
C GLU A 46 7.22 -10.91 11.95
N PRO A 47 8.40 -11.54 12.13
CA PRO A 47 9.65 -10.81 12.36
C PRO A 47 9.96 -9.82 11.24
N GLU A 48 10.59 -8.69 11.59
CA GLU A 48 10.89 -7.62 10.64
C GLU A 48 11.72 -8.09 9.43
N SER A 49 12.71 -8.96 9.66
CA SER A 49 13.53 -9.54 8.59
C SER A 49 12.71 -10.38 7.60
N VAL A 50 11.66 -11.04 8.08
CA VAL A 50 10.74 -11.82 7.25
C VAL A 50 9.89 -10.88 6.41
N ILE A 51 9.27 -9.84 7.01
CA ILE A 51 8.47 -8.88 6.24
C ILE A 51 9.30 -8.21 5.16
N ARG A 52 10.51 -7.71 5.47
CA ARG A 52 11.35 -7.03 4.46
C ARG A 52 11.71 -7.89 3.25
N THR A 53 11.76 -9.21 3.41
CA THR A 53 12.21 -10.12 2.35
C THR A 53 11.07 -10.93 1.72
N LYS A 54 9.96 -11.12 2.43
CA LYS A 54 8.84 -12.00 2.06
C LYS A 54 7.49 -11.31 1.99
N HIS A 55 7.41 -10.00 2.24
CA HIS A 55 6.15 -9.24 2.22
C HIS A 55 5.28 -9.54 1.00
N MET A 56 5.84 -9.43 -0.21
CA MET A 56 5.07 -9.66 -1.44
C MET A 56 4.70 -11.12 -1.64
N ASP A 57 5.57 -12.07 -1.28
CA ASP A 57 5.25 -13.51 -1.37
C ASP A 57 4.03 -13.84 -0.49
N LEU A 58 4.01 -13.33 0.75
CA LEU A 58 2.92 -13.52 1.69
C LEU A 58 1.61 -12.90 1.17
N LEU A 59 1.66 -11.67 0.65
CA LEU A 59 0.49 -10.99 0.10
C LEU A 59 -0.06 -11.71 -1.14
N MET A 60 0.80 -12.20 -2.02
CA MET A 60 0.39 -12.88 -3.25
C MET A 60 -0.23 -14.24 -2.95
N HIS A 61 0.35 -15.00 -2.02
CA HIS A 61 -0.25 -16.25 -1.56
C HIS A 61 -1.62 -16.03 -0.93
N GLN A 62 -1.74 -15.03 -0.05
CA GLN A 62 -3.02 -14.70 0.57
C GLN A 62 -4.06 -14.20 -0.45
N ARG A 63 -3.64 -13.45 -1.47
CA ARG A 63 -4.50 -13.02 -2.58
C ARG A 63 -5.08 -14.23 -3.30
N ASP A 64 -4.25 -15.19 -3.67
CA ASP A 64 -4.67 -16.36 -4.43
C ASP A 64 -5.59 -17.24 -3.57
N ALA A 65 -5.22 -17.49 -2.31
CA ALA A 65 -6.08 -18.19 -1.35
C ALA A 65 -7.45 -17.50 -1.20
N THR A 66 -7.48 -16.17 -1.12
CA THR A 66 -8.73 -15.41 -0.96
C THR A 66 -9.58 -15.40 -2.22
N MET A 67 -8.98 -15.15 -3.39
CA MET A 67 -9.69 -14.84 -4.63
C MET A 67 -9.97 -16.08 -5.48
N ILE A 68 -9.07 -17.05 -5.47
CA ILE A 68 -9.16 -18.27 -6.30
C ILE A 68 -9.77 -19.40 -5.47
N GLU A 69 -9.31 -19.57 -4.23
CA GLU A 69 -9.71 -20.70 -3.39
C GLU A 69 -10.85 -20.36 -2.42
N GLY A 70 -11.18 -19.07 -2.26
CA GLY A 70 -12.23 -18.60 -1.36
C GLY A 70 -11.88 -18.65 0.14
N ILE A 71 -10.61 -18.88 0.48
CA ILE A 71 -10.10 -18.98 1.85
C ILE A 71 -9.85 -17.57 2.42
N ARG A 72 -10.60 -17.17 3.45
CA ARG A 72 -10.52 -15.83 4.06
C ARG A 72 -10.04 -15.88 5.51
N THR A 73 -8.73 -15.91 5.68
CA THR A 73 -8.06 -15.85 7.00
C THR A 73 -7.64 -14.43 7.35
N LYS A 74 -7.41 -14.17 8.66
CA LYS A 74 -6.88 -12.87 9.12
C LYS A 74 -5.36 -12.75 8.93
N GLN A 75 -4.64 -13.86 9.07
CA GLN A 75 -3.18 -13.88 8.92
C GLN A 75 -2.78 -13.47 7.50
N HIS A 76 -1.81 -12.56 7.38
CA HIS A 76 -1.29 -12.02 6.11
C HIS A 76 -2.33 -11.34 5.21
N SER A 77 -3.54 -11.06 5.73
CA SER A 77 -4.59 -10.34 5.01
C SER A 77 -4.18 -8.90 4.73
N LEU A 78 -4.24 -8.49 3.46
CA LEU A 78 -4.00 -7.10 3.05
C LEU A 78 -4.88 -6.12 3.84
N LYS A 79 -6.14 -6.48 4.11
CA LYS A 79 -7.06 -5.66 4.92
C LYS A 79 -6.52 -5.44 6.33
N GLU A 80 -6.02 -6.48 6.98
CA GLU A 80 -5.51 -6.38 8.35
C GLU A 80 -4.18 -5.62 8.40
N CYS A 81 -3.33 -5.76 7.37
CA CYS A 81 -2.15 -4.92 7.20
C CYS A 81 -2.52 -3.42 7.16
N ILE A 82 -3.50 -3.05 6.33
CA ILE A 82 -3.97 -1.65 6.22
C ILE A 82 -4.56 -1.17 7.55
N ASN A 83 -5.39 -1.98 8.21
CA ASN A 83 -6.03 -1.62 9.48
C ASN A 83 -5.02 -1.28 10.59
N CYS A 84 -3.88 -1.97 10.64
CA CYS A 84 -2.85 -1.72 11.64
C CYS A 84 -1.84 -0.65 11.20
N HIS A 85 -1.41 -0.66 9.94
CA HIS A 85 -0.32 0.21 9.49
C HIS A 85 -0.77 1.60 9.03
N VAL A 86 -1.99 1.74 8.52
CA VAL A 86 -2.45 2.99 7.92
C VAL A 86 -3.25 3.79 8.94
N SER A 87 -2.88 5.06 9.09
CA SER A 87 -3.67 6.03 9.86
C SER A 87 -4.92 6.43 9.09
N THR A 88 -6.00 6.71 9.79
CA THR A 88 -7.27 7.08 9.14
C THR A 88 -7.19 8.44 8.44
N THR A 89 -6.49 9.39 9.07
CA THR A 89 -6.37 10.79 8.64
C THR A 89 -4.93 11.28 8.71
N LYS A 90 -4.65 12.35 7.97
CA LYS A 90 -3.46 13.19 8.14
C LYS A 90 -3.56 13.98 9.45
N GLN A 91 -2.49 14.70 9.79
CA GLN A 91 -2.44 15.57 10.97
C GLN A 91 -3.47 16.70 10.94
N ASP A 92 -3.84 17.18 9.74
CA ASP A 92 -4.86 18.22 9.54
C ASP A 92 -6.31 17.68 9.56
N GLY A 93 -6.49 16.38 9.80
CA GLY A 93 -7.80 15.72 9.84
C GLY A 93 -8.35 15.32 8.47
N THR A 94 -7.65 15.62 7.37
CA THR A 94 -8.07 15.15 6.04
C THR A 94 -7.79 13.65 5.84
N PRO A 95 -8.50 12.97 4.94
CA PRO A 95 -8.24 11.56 4.63
C PRO A 95 -6.80 11.31 4.15
N LEU A 96 -6.16 10.26 4.66
CA LEU A 96 -4.83 9.82 4.21
C LEU A 96 -4.94 8.83 3.04
N HIS A 97 -4.11 9.00 2.01
CA HIS A 97 -4.14 8.20 0.78
C HIS A 97 -2.76 7.63 0.43
N TYR A 98 -2.67 6.56 -0.36
CA TYR A 98 -1.41 5.96 -0.79
C TYR A 98 -0.52 6.91 -1.63
N GLY A 99 -1.09 7.97 -2.20
CA GLY A 99 -0.30 9.02 -2.86
C GLY A 99 0.44 9.93 -1.88
N ASP A 100 0.04 9.95 -0.61
CA ASP A 100 0.63 10.80 0.41
C ASP A 100 1.94 10.23 0.94
N LYS A 101 2.91 11.10 1.19
CA LYS A 101 4.23 10.72 1.72
C LYS A 101 4.15 10.18 3.15
N GLU A 102 3.09 10.52 3.88
CA GLU A 102 2.82 10.07 5.25
C GLU A 102 2.21 8.66 5.27
N HIS A 103 1.76 8.13 4.14
CA HIS A 103 1.15 6.82 4.07
C HIS A 103 2.21 5.72 4.21
N PHE A 104 1.98 4.78 5.15
CA PHE A 104 2.96 3.72 5.49
C PHE A 104 3.44 2.93 4.27
N CYS A 105 2.51 2.50 3.40
CA CYS A 105 2.91 1.70 2.24
C CYS A 105 3.84 2.51 1.32
N THR A 106 3.64 3.82 1.24
CA THR A 106 4.34 4.73 0.34
C THR A 106 5.77 4.97 0.81
N THR A 107 5.98 5.12 2.12
CA THR A 107 7.34 5.26 2.67
C THR A 107 8.17 4.00 2.44
N CYS A 108 7.60 2.82 2.69
CA CYS A 108 8.29 1.55 2.48
C CYS A 108 8.57 1.30 0.99
N HIS A 109 7.58 1.50 0.13
CA HIS A 109 7.73 1.30 -1.32
C HIS A 109 8.70 2.30 -1.95
N ALA A 110 8.71 3.55 -1.48
CA ALA A 110 9.73 4.53 -1.88
C ALA A 110 11.13 4.07 -1.47
N ALA A 111 11.30 3.55 -0.26
CA ALA A 111 12.59 3.09 0.24
C ALA A 111 13.15 1.89 -0.55
N VAL A 112 12.28 0.99 -1.03
CA VAL A 112 12.68 -0.19 -1.82
C VAL A 112 12.59 0.03 -3.34
N GLY A 113 12.23 1.23 -3.78
CA GLY A 113 12.17 1.61 -5.20
C GLY A 113 11.02 0.99 -5.99
N GLN A 114 9.94 0.57 -5.32
CA GLN A 114 8.80 -0.10 -5.95
C GLN A 114 7.58 0.81 -6.06
N LYS A 115 6.74 0.59 -7.07
CA LYS A 115 5.46 1.29 -7.23
C LYS A 115 4.32 0.47 -6.64
N ILE A 116 3.29 1.15 -6.15
CA ILE A 116 2.04 0.51 -5.70
C ILE A 116 0.98 0.75 -6.76
N ASP A 117 0.46 -0.32 -7.35
CA ASP A 117 -0.57 -0.29 -8.39
C ASP A 117 -1.93 -0.82 -7.90
N CYS A 118 -1.96 -1.64 -6.84
CA CYS A 118 -3.19 -2.18 -6.25
C CYS A 118 -4.24 -1.08 -5.95
N PHE A 119 -3.79 0.05 -5.40
CA PHE A 119 -4.66 1.12 -4.92
C PHE A 119 -5.11 2.12 -5.99
N GLN A 120 -4.77 1.87 -7.27
CA GLN A 120 -5.38 2.62 -8.37
C GLN A 120 -6.89 2.33 -8.45
N CYS A 121 -7.29 1.11 -8.08
CA CYS A 121 -8.68 0.65 -8.08
C CYS A 121 -9.17 0.16 -6.70
N HIS A 122 -8.28 -0.31 -5.82
CA HIS A 122 -8.65 -0.82 -4.50
C HIS A 122 -8.54 0.25 -3.40
N ALA A 123 -9.33 0.06 -2.33
CA ALA A 123 -9.27 0.92 -1.16
C ALA A 123 -7.89 0.85 -0.48
N ASP A 124 -7.32 2.01 -0.18
CA ASP A 124 -6.03 2.20 0.46
C ASP A 124 -6.13 2.52 1.96
N ARG A 125 -7.31 2.34 2.56
CA ARG A 125 -7.67 2.92 3.87
C ARG A 125 -8.21 1.87 4.82
N PRO A 126 -7.98 2.04 6.13
CA PRO A 126 -8.57 1.17 7.13
C PRO A 126 -10.09 1.20 7.06
N GLN A 127 -10.74 0.12 7.49
CA GLN A 127 -12.18 0.17 7.70
C GLN A 127 -12.48 0.97 8.97
N THR A 128 -13.46 1.87 8.92
CA THR A 128 -13.91 2.66 10.07
C THR A 128 -15.42 2.58 10.19
N ASP A 129 -15.94 2.81 11.39
CA ASP A 129 -17.38 2.86 11.64
C ASP A 129 -18.04 4.16 11.15
N ASP A 130 -17.25 5.16 10.72
CA ASP A 130 -17.75 6.38 10.11
C ASP A 130 -18.31 6.10 8.70
N PRO A 131 -19.64 6.24 8.49
CA PRO A 131 -20.28 5.98 7.19
C PRO A 131 -19.84 6.97 6.10
N ASN A 132 -19.20 8.09 6.45
CA ASN A 132 -18.66 9.07 5.50
C ASN A 132 -17.20 8.83 5.14
N TYR A 133 -16.54 7.86 5.79
CA TYR A 133 -15.13 7.53 5.53
C TYR A 133 -14.94 6.66 4.29
N GLN A 134 -15.98 5.90 3.92
CA GLN A 134 -16.04 5.13 2.69
C GLN A 134 -16.75 5.94 1.60
N HIS A 135 -16.40 5.69 0.34
CA HIS A 135 -17.13 6.29 -0.78
C HIS A 135 -18.61 5.88 -0.68
N THR A 136 -19.49 6.86 -0.59
CA THR A 136 -20.93 6.61 -0.55
C THR A 136 -21.32 5.97 -1.88
N VAL A 137 -21.86 4.75 -1.84
CA VAL A 137 -22.41 4.11 -3.03
C VAL A 137 -23.53 5.00 -3.56
N GLY A 138 -23.34 5.58 -4.75
CA GLY A 138 -24.26 6.59 -5.33
C GLY A 138 -23.81 8.05 -5.20
N SER A 139 -22.61 8.33 -4.69
CA SER A 139 -22.07 9.70 -4.70
C SER A 139 -21.80 10.18 -6.14
N THR A 140 -22.34 11.33 -6.50
CA THR A 140 -22.07 12.01 -7.79
C THR A 140 -20.72 12.72 -7.81
N ALA A 141 -20.04 12.84 -6.66
CA ALA A 141 -18.71 13.42 -6.51
C ALA A 141 -17.63 12.33 -6.57
N GLY A 142 -17.56 11.60 -7.70
CA GLY A 142 -16.50 10.62 -7.94
C GLY A 142 -15.19 11.30 -8.38
N HIS A 143 -14.06 10.80 -7.89
CA HIS A 143 -12.74 11.41 -8.12
C HIS A 143 -12.19 11.23 -9.55
N HIS A 144 -12.81 10.35 -10.36
CA HIS A 144 -12.35 10.02 -11.72
C HIS A 144 -13.48 9.61 -12.70
N PHE A 145 -14.66 10.23 -12.65
CA PHE A 145 -15.63 10.04 -13.75
C PHE A 145 -15.51 11.17 -14.76
N THR A 146 -15.02 10.82 -15.96
CA THR A 146 -15.23 11.62 -17.17
C THR A 146 -16.72 11.95 -17.29
N GLN A 147 -17.04 13.16 -17.73
CA GLN A 147 -18.34 13.85 -17.74
C GLN A 147 -19.57 13.10 -18.31
N GLY A 148 -19.46 11.83 -18.69
CA GLY A 148 -20.55 11.01 -19.26
C GLY A 148 -21.50 10.36 -18.25
N VAL A 149 -21.20 10.35 -16.94
CA VAL A 149 -22.03 9.67 -15.91
C VAL A 149 -22.75 10.64 -14.96
N THR A 150 -22.51 11.95 -15.08
CA THR A 150 -23.04 12.97 -14.14
C THR A 150 -24.55 13.18 -14.21
N ALA A 151 -25.25 12.51 -15.14
CA ALA A 151 -26.70 12.60 -15.32
C ALA A 151 -27.45 11.30 -14.94
N ALA A 152 -26.74 10.24 -14.53
CA ALA A 152 -27.39 9.02 -14.06
C ALA A 152 -27.85 9.21 -12.61
N ALA A 153 -29.12 8.87 -12.32
CA ALA A 153 -29.60 8.80 -10.95
C ALA A 153 -28.76 7.80 -10.16
N ALA A 154 -28.41 8.15 -8.91
CA ALA A 154 -27.75 7.21 -8.00
C ALA A 154 -28.62 5.95 -7.83
N PRO A 155 -28.04 4.73 -7.89
CA PRO A 155 -28.80 3.52 -7.65
C PRO A 155 -29.37 3.53 -6.23
N THR A 156 -30.61 3.10 -6.11
CA THR A 156 -31.31 2.94 -4.84
C THR A 156 -30.67 1.85 -3.99
N ALA A 157 -30.84 1.91 -2.67
CA ALA A 157 -30.35 0.88 -1.76
C ALA A 157 -30.86 -0.53 -2.13
N ALA A 158 -32.07 -0.63 -2.71
CA ALA A 158 -32.63 -1.88 -3.20
C ALA A 158 -31.87 -2.43 -4.43
N GLU A 159 -31.50 -1.57 -5.37
CA GLU A 159 -30.71 -1.94 -6.55
C GLU A 159 -29.28 -2.36 -6.17
N VAL A 160 -28.69 -1.72 -5.16
CA VAL A 160 -27.38 -2.09 -4.61
C VAL A 160 -27.45 -3.44 -3.86
N GLN A 161 -28.54 -3.70 -3.14
CA GLN A 161 -28.74 -4.96 -2.40
C GLN A 161 -28.92 -6.18 -3.31
N MET A 162 -29.42 -6.02 -4.54
CA MET A 162 -29.57 -7.12 -5.50
C MET A 162 -28.23 -7.78 -5.91
N VAL A 163 -27.10 -7.09 -5.74
CA VAL A 163 -25.75 -7.65 -6.00
C VAL A 163 -25.24 -8.48 -4.80
N THR A 164 -25.80 -8.26 -3.60
CA THR A 164 -25.37 -8.88 -2.35
C THR A 164 -26.20 -10.10 -1.93
N GLN A 165 -27.24 -10.45 -2.69
CA GLN A 165 -28.02 -11.64 -2.39
C GLN A 165 -27.11 -12.88 -2.55
N PRO A 166 -26.94 -13.69 -1.49
CA PRO A 166 -26.22 -14.95 -1.63
C PRO A 166 -26.93 -15.75 -2.71
N GLN A 167 -26.21 -16.11 -3.77
CA GLN A 167 -26.67 -17.17 -4.65
C GLN A 167 -26.97 -18.35 -3.73
N GLN A 168 -28.25 -18.71 -3.60
CA GLN A 168 -28.68 -19.90 -2.91
C GLN A 168 -28.18 -21.09 -3.75
N GLY A 169 -26.90 -21.43 -3.56
CA GLY A 169 -26.28 -22.63 -4.10
C GLY A 169 -26.82 -23.82 -3.32
N ALA A 170 -27.42 -24.73 -4.08
CA ALA A 170 -28.07 -25.93 -3.61
C ALA A 170 -27.19 -26.76 -2.67
N ALA A 171 -27.78 -27.18 -1.56
CA ALA A 171 -27.30 -28.33 -0.80
C ALA A 171 -27.29 -29.57 -1.72
N LYS A 172 -26.13 -30.23 -1.83
CA LYS A 172 -25.98 -31.66 -2.10
C LYS A 172 -24.77 -32.17 -1.36
#